data_AF-A0A4R0Y3H8-F1
#
_entry.id   AF-A0A4R0Y3H8-F1
#
_cell.length_a   1.000
_cell.length_b   1.000
_cell.length_c   1.000
_cell.angle_alpha   90.00
_cell.angle_beta   90.00
_cell.angle_gamma   90.00
#
_symmetry.space_group_name_H-M   'P 1'
#
loop_
_entity.id
_entity.type
_entity.pdbx_description
1 polymer ?
#
loop_
_entity_poly.entity_id
_entity_poly.type
_entity_poly.pdbx_seq_one_letter_code
_entity_poly.pdbx_strand_id
1 'polypeptide(L)' 'MLRAALICLFLSVLLGSFAWWGLFTAAGNQAFDEMDGMIPFAAGVLGAFLAISAALAWGLSMRR' A
#
# COMPACT_ATOMS: atom_id res chain seq x y z
N MET A 1 -15.21 12.54 5.25
CA MET A 1 -13.79 12.32 4.91
C MET A 1 -13.17 11.19 5.73
N LEU A 2 -13.51 11.05 7.02
CA LEU A 2 -13.05 9.96 7.89
C LEU A 2 -13.16 8.54 7.29
N ARG A 3 -14.34 8.18 6.74
CA ARG A 3 -14.57 6.86 6.13
C ARG A 3 -13.63 6.60 4.95
N ALA A 4 -13.42 7.60 4.09
CA ALA A 4 -12.48 7.49 2.97
C ALA A 4 -11.04 7.33 3.46
N ALA A 5 -10.64 8.06 4.50
CA ALA A 5 -9.31 7.91 5.11
C ALA A 5 -9.09 6.49 5.66
N LEU A 6 -10.09 5.91 6.33
CA LEU A 6 -10.03 4.52 6.82
C LEU A 6 -9.93 3.51 5.68
N ILE A 7 -10.69 3.69 4.60
CA ILE A 7 -10.63 2.80 3.42
C ILE A 7 -9.24 2.88 2.76
N CYS A 8 -8.72 4.09 2.53
CA CYS A 8 -7.39 4.28 1.96
C CYS A 8 -6.30 3.67 2.85
N LEU A 9 -6.40 3.85 4.17
CA LEU A 9 -5.44 3.28 5.13
C LEU A 9 -5.50 1.75 5.12
N PHE A 10 -6.70 1.17 5.12
CA PHE A 10 -6.87 -0.29 5.05
C PHE A 10 -6.27 -0.88 3.78
N LEU A 11 -6.55 -0.28 2.62
CA LEU A 11 -5.99 -0.72 1.33
C LEU A 11 -4.46 -0.55 1.30
N SER A 12 -3.94 0.52 1.90
CA SER A 12 -2.49 0.72 2.03
C SER A 12 -1.82 -0.42 2.81
N VAL A 13 -2.42 -0.86 3.92
CA VAL A 13 -1.90 -1.98 4.73
C VAL A 13 -1.91 -3.29 3.94
N LEU A 14 -2.98 -3.57 3.18
CA LEU A 14 -3.06 -4.77 2.35
C LEU A 14 -1.98 -4.78 1.26
N LEU A 15 -1.85 -3.68 0.52
CA LEU A 15 -0.83 -3.54 -0.53
C LEU A 15 0.58 -3.55 0.02
N GLY A 16 0.82 -2.90 1.17
CA GLY A 16 2.11 -2.93 1.86
C GLY A 16 2.49 -4.33 2.34
N SER A 17 1.52 -5.09 2.86
CA SER A 17 1.74 -6.49 3.27
C SER A 17 2.07 -7.38 2.07
N PHE A 18 1.35 -7.21 0.96
CA PHE A 18 1.62 -7.91 -0.29
C PHE A 18 2.99 -7.54 -0.88
N ALA A 19 3.34 -6.25 -0.91
CA ALA A 19 4.63 -5.77 -1.38
C ALA A 19 5.78 -6.29 -0.51
N TRP A 20 5.60 -6.27 0.81
CA TRP A 20 6.58 -6.81 1.76
C TRP A 20 6.82 -8.30 1.50
N TRP A 21 5.74 -9.08 1.41
CA TRP A 21 5.83 -10.51 1.14
C TRP A 21 6.49 -10.78 -0.22
N GLY A 22 6.07 -10.09 -1.29
CA GLY A 22 6.55 -10.30 -2.64
C GLY A 22 8.01 -9.88 -2.86
N LEU A 23 8.51 -8.88 -2.13
CA LEU A 23 9.89 -8.38 -2.30
C LEU A 23 10.89 -8.99 -1.32
N PHE A 24 10.46 -9.29 -0.08
CA PHE A 24 11.39 -9.63 1.00
C PHE A 24 11.29 -11.08 1.49
N THR A 25 10.41 -11.89 0.92
CA THR A 25 10.36 -13.34 1.23
C THR A 25 10.77 -14.16 0.02
N ALA A 26 11.44 -15.30 0.26
CA ALA A 26 11.87 -16.19 -0.81
C ALA A 26 10.68 -16.70 -1.66
N ALA A 27 9.59 -17.10 -1.00
CA ALA A 27 8.39 -17.58 -1.68
C ALA A 27 7.71 -16.50 -2.53
N GLY A 28 7.63 -15.26 -2.03
CA GLY A 28 7.06 -14.15 -2.78
C GLY A 28 7.95 -13.72 -3.94
N ASN A 29 9.26 -13.63 -3.71
CA ASN A 29 10.22 -13.25 -4.74
C ASN A 29 10.23 -14.27 -5.89
N GLN A 30 10.27 -15.58 -5.59
CA GLN A 30 10.15 -16.64 -6.58
C GLN A 30 8.86 -16.58 -7.40
N ALA A 31 7.75 -16.15 -6.80
CA ALA A 31 6.46 -16.03 -7.50
C ALA A 31 6.41 -14.88 -8.52
N PHE A 32 7.28 -13.87 -8.39
CA PHE A 32 7.33 -12.69 -9.27
C PHE A 32 8.72 -12.44 -9.87
N ASP A 33 9.57 -13.46 -9.90
CA ASP A 33 10.95 -13.39 -10.37
C ASP A 33 11.03 -13.06 -11.87
N GLU A 34 10.06 -13.56 -12.66
CA GLU A 34 9.95 -13.29 -14.10
C GLU A 34 9.83 -11.80 -14.46
N MET A 35 9.39 -10.96 -13.52
CA MET A 35 9.22 -9.52 -13.71
C MET A 35 10.10 -8.70 -12.76
N ASP A 36 11.17 -9.28 -12.20
CA ASP A 36 12.06 -8.63 -11.22
C ASP A 36 11.30 -7.98 -10.06
N GLY A 37 10.23 -8.64 -9.59
CA GLY A 37 9.41 -8.13 -8.49
C GLY A 37 8.62 -6.85 -8.81
N MET A 38 8.47 -6.46 -10.09
CA MET A 38 7.79 -5.22 -10.50
C MET A 38 6.35 -5.11 -9.97
N ILE A 39 5.61 -6.23 -9.91
CA ILE A 39 4.22 -6.26 -9.40
C ILE A 39 4.17 -5.94 -7.89
N PRO A 40 4.88 -6.69 -7.02
CA PRO A 40 5.04 -6.33 -5.61
C PRO A 40 5.52 -4.90 -5.38
N PHE A 41 6.49 -4.42 -6.17
CA PHE A 41 6.99 -3.05 -6.08
C PHE A 41 5.92 -2.01 -6.39
N ALA A 42 5.21 -2.15 -7.52
CA ALA A 42 4.13 -1.25 -7.90
C ALA A 42 3.00 -1.23 -6.87
N ALA A 43 2.67 -2.39 -6.29
CA ALA A 43 1.71 -2.48 -5.19
C ALA A 43 2.17 -1.68 -3.96
N GLY A 44 3.46 -1.77 -3.60
CA GLY A 44 4.05 -1.00 -2.50
C GLY A 44 3.97 0.51 -2.74
N VAL A 45 4.31 0.97 -3.95
CA VAL A 45 4.20 2.39 -4.35
C VAL A 45 2.75 2.88 -4.25
N LEU A 46 1.80 2.11 -4.76
CA LEU A 46 0.38 2.44 -4.67
C LEU A 46 -0.09 2.45 -3.21
N GLY A 47 0.36 1.50 -2.39
CA GLY A 47 0.10 1.44 -0.96
C GLY A 47 0.61 2.70 -0.23
N ALA A 48 1.81 3.17 -0.54
CA ALA A 48 2.35 4.41 0.01
C ALA A 48 1.51 5.64 -0.39
N PHE A 49 1.10 5.72 -1.66
CA PHE A 49 0.22 6.80 -2.14
C PHE A 49 -1.13 6.83 -1.40
N LEU A 50 -1.71 5.66 -1.14
CA LEU A 50 -2.95 5.53 -0.36
C LEU A 50 -2.75 5.92 1.11
N ALA A 51 -1.61 5.60 1.74
CA ALA A 51 -1.30 6.05 3.10
C ALA A 51 -1.23 7.57 3.19
N ILE A 52 -0.54 8.21 2.25
CA ILE A 52 -0.44 9.68 2.17
C ILE A 52 -1.85 10.29 1.99
N SER A 53 -2.63 9.73 1.07
CA SER A 53 -4.00 10.18 0.82
C SER A 53 -4.89 10.04 2.05
N ALA A 54 -4.75 8.94 2.80
CA ALA A 54 -5.45 8.73 4.07
C ALA A 54 -5.07 9.79 5.12
N ALA A 55 -3.77 10.06 5.29
CA ALA A 55 -3.28 11.06 6.23
C ALA A 55 -3.78 12.46 5.88
N LEU A 56 -3.76 12.84 4.60
CA LEU A 56 -4.31 14.11 4.10
C LEU A 56 -5.82 14.21 4.35
N ALA A 57 -6.59 13.18 3.98
CA ALA A 57 -8.04 13.16 4.17
C ALA A 57 -8.44 13.23 5.66
N TRP A 58 -7.68 12.56 6.52
CA TRP A 58 -7.85 12.62 7.96
C TRP A 58 -7.54 14.02 8.50
N GLY A 59 -6.39 14.60 8.15
CA GLY A 59 -6.00 15.95 8.58
C GLY A 59 -6.97 17.04 8.11
N LEU A 60 -7.50 16.93 6.89
CA LEU A 60 -8.55 17.83 6.39
C LEU A 60 -9.87 17.65 7.13
N SER A 61 -10.17 16.44 7.60
CA SER A 61 -11.40 16.18 8.37
C SER A 61 -11.34 16.77 9.78
N MET A 62 -10.16 16.87 10.38
CA MET A 62 -9.94 17.47 11.70
C MET A 62 -9.99 18.99 11.70
N ARG A 63 -9.85 19.63 10.53
CA ARG A 63 -9.88 21.10 10.37
C ARG A 63 -11.30 21.65 10.13
N ARG A 64 -12.32 20.79 10.10
CA ARG A 64 -13.73 21.15 9.94
C ARG A 64 -14.46 20.89 11.24
#